data_AF-B7KTV5-F1
#
_entry.id   AF-B7KTV5-F1
#
_cell.length_a   1.000
_cell.length_b   1.000
_cell.length_c   1.000
_cell.angle_alpha   90.00
_cell.angle_beta   90.00
_cell.angle_gamma   90.00
#
_symmetry.space_group_name_H-M   'P 1'
#
loop_
_entity.id
_entity.type
_entity.pdbx_description
1 polymer ?
#
loop_
_entity_poly.entity_id
_entity_poly.type
_entity_poly.pdbx_seq_one_letter_code
_entity_poly.pdbx_strand_id
1 'polypeptide(L)'
;MTGLWLFGYACLTIITGAILATAGVLAWFITDRGLPVDVKETTVLTLVVRPGGKLVIRQRLDYLRNCSAYVDHALFDAYTHRVILPAVRYERPAQGLGPRTITFMVTVPEEFGPGAGEYHAAPEYHCNPLQRHYWPITRAQNVVRFQIERRP
;
A
#
# COMPACT_ATOMS: atom_id res chain seq x y z
N MET A 1 -26.90 -15.83 51.34
CA MET A 1 -25.64 -16.36 50.78
C MET A 1 -25.73 -16.61 49.28
N THR A 2 -26.82 -17.18 48.75
CA THR A 2 -27.05 -17.45 47.31
C THR A 2 -26.90 -16.24 46.38
N GLY A 3 -27.34 -15.05 46.77
CA GLY A 3 -27.21 -13.83 45.94
C GLY A 3 -25.76 -13.41 45.66
N LEU A 4 -24.84 -13.62 46.60
CA LEU A 4 -23.42 -13.28 46.43
C LEU A 4 -22.75 -14.20 45.40
N TRP A 5 -23.11 -15.49 45.40
CA TRP A 5 -22.62 -16.46 44.42
C TRP A 5 -23.13 -16.17 43.01
N LEU A 6 -24.43 -15.87 42.86
CA LEU A 6 -25.00 -15.50 41.57
C LEU A 6 -24.34 -14.25 40.99
N PHE A 7 -24.07 -13.25 41.82
CA PHE A 7 -23.32 -12.05 41.42
C PHE A 7 -21.88 -12.39 41.01
N GLY A 8 -21.18 -13.22 41.78
CA GLY A 8 -19.83 -13.67 41.45
C GLY A 8 -19.75 -14.41 40.11
N TYR A 9 -20.68 -15.32 39.84
CA TYR A 9 -20.75 -16.03 38.56
C TYR A 9 -21.12 -15.12 37.39
N ALA A 10 -22.01 -14.14 37.60
CA ALA A 10 -22.33 -13.14 36.60
C ALA A 10 -21.09 -12.29 36.23
N CYS A 11 -20.36 -11.78 37.23
CA CYS A 11 -19.12 -11.03 37.01
C CYS A 11 -18.05 -11.88 36.30
N LEU A 12 -17.84 -13.12 36.75
CA LEU A 12 -16.88 -14.03 36.13
C LEU A 12 -17.23 -14.29 34.65
N THR A 13 -18.52 -14.49 34.36
CA THR A 13 -19.00 -14.74 33.00
C THR A 13 -18.78 -13.53 32.09
N ILE A 14 -19.10 -12.32 32.58
CA ILE A 14 -18.88 -11.07 31.85
C ILE A 14 -17.39 -10.85 31.57
N ILE A 15 -16.54 -11.01 32.58
CA ILE A 15 -15.09 -10.81 32.45
C ILE A 15 -14.51 -11.84 31.48
N THR A 16 -14.82 -13.12 31.66
CA THR A 16 -14.30 -14.20 30.80
C THR A 16 -14.81 -14.03 29.36
N GLY A 17 -16.08 -13.68 29.17
CA GLY A 17 -16.64 -13.39 27.86
C GLY A 17 -15.95 -12.22 27.17
N ALA A 18 -15.69 -11.13 27.89
CA ALA A 18 -14.95 -9.99 27.36
C ALA A 18 -13.51 -10.35 26.95
N ILE A 19 -12.82 -11.16 27.76
CA ILE A 19 -11.46 -11.63 27.46
C ILE A 19 -11.46 -12.50 26.20
N LEU A 20 -12.36 -13.49 26.12
CA LEU A 20 -12.42 -14.39 24.96
C LEU A 20 -12.82 -13.65 23.68
N ALA A 21 -13.78 -12.72 23.77
CA ALA A 21 -14.20 -11.91 22.63
C ALA A 21 -13.05 -11.02 22.11
N THR A 22 -12.36 -10.32 23.01
CA THR A 22 -11.23 -9.45 22.63
C THR A 22 -10.07 -10.27 22.05
N ALA A 23 -9.73 -11.41 22.67
CA ALA A 23 -8.72 -12.32 22.15
C ALA A 23 -9.10 -12.85 20.76
N GLY A 24 -10.36 -13.23 20.56
CA GLY A 24 -10.87 -13.70 19.26
C GLY A 24 -10.78 -12.63 18.16
N VAL A 25 -11.16 -11.39 18.47
CA VAL A 25 -11.05 -10.26 17.52
C VAL A 25 -9.60 -9.96 17.18
N LEU A 26 -8.70 -9.94 18.17
CA LEU A 26 -7.28 -9.73 17.92
C LEU A 26 -6.66 -10.87 17.10
N ALA A 27 -7.00 -12.11 17.42
CA ALA A 27 -6.57 -13.27 16.64
C ALA A 27 -7.03 -13.15 15.18
N TRP A 28 -8.29 -12.77 14.96
CA TRP A 28 -8.81 -12.51 13.61
C TRP A 28 -8.00 -11.44 12.88
N PHE A 29 -7.74 -10.29 13.51
CA PHE A 29 -6.94 -9.21 12.91
C PHE A 29 -5.51 -9.64 12.55
N ILE A 30 -4.89 -10.51 13.35
CA ILE A 30 -3.56 -11.07 13.08
C ILE A 30 -3.61 -12.01 11.88
N THR A 31 -4.61 -12.90 11.82
CA THR A 31 -4.73 -13.88 10.74
C THR A 31 -5.13 -13.27 9.40
N ASP A 32 -5.79 -12.11 9.43
CA ASP A 32 -6.20 -11.40 8.22
C ASP A 32 -5.00 -10.73 7.53
N ARG A 33 -4.42 -11.42 6.54
CA ARG A 33 -3.25 -10.95 5.75
C ARG A 33 -3.49 -10.92 4.24
N GLY A 34 -4.74 -11.03 3.80
CA GLY A 34 -5.10 -11.04 2.38
C GLY A 34 -4.78 -9.70 1.70
N LEU A 35 -4.07 -9.75 0.56
CA LEU A 35 -3.70 -8.55 -0.20
C LEU A 35 -4.93 -7.76 -0.67
N PRO A 36 -5.03 -6.45 -0.37
CA PRO A 36 -6.17 -5.63 -0.79
C PRO A 36 -6.20 -5.26 -2.26
N VAL A 37 -5.05 -5.29 -2.93
CA VAL A 37 -4.89 -4.88 -4.33
C VAL A 37 -4.06 -5.90 -5.08
N ASP A 38 -4.61 -6.41 -6.17
CA ASP A 38 -3.89 -7.26 -7.11
C ASP A 38 -3.51 -6.46 -8.35
N VAL A 39 -2.23 -6.37 -8.68
CA VAL A 39 -1.76 -5.64 -9.87
C VAL A 39 -1.55 -6.63 -10.99
N LYS A 40 -2.44 -6.59 -11.98
CA LYS A 40 -2.44 -7.49 -13.13
C LYS A 40 -1.38 -7.11 -14.15
N GLU A 41 -1.21 -5.81 -14.38
CA GLU A 41 -0.30 -5.31 -15.42
C GLU A 41 0.23 -3.92 -15.04
N THR A 42 1.50 -3.67 -15.34
CA THR A 42 2.11 -2.33 -15.29
C THR A 42 2.80 -2.06 -16.61
N THR A 43 2.41 -0.99 -17.29
CA THR A 43 2.92 -0.61 -18.61
C THR A 43 3.48 0.80 -18.56
N VAL A 44 4.70 0.98 -19.07
CA VAL A 44 5.30 2.31 -19.27
C VAL A 44 4.87 2.84 -20.63
N LEU A 45 4.15 3.95 -20.65
CA LEU A 45 3.68 4.56 -21.89
C LEU A 45 4.75 5.46 -22.51
N THR A 46 5.63 6.05 -21.70
CA THR A 46 6.79 6.83 -22.15
C THR A 46 8.08 6.08 -21.82
N LEU A 47 8.46 5.14 -22.68
CA LEU A 47 9.66 4.30 -22.48
C LEU A 47 10.96 5.10 -22.46
N VAL A 48 10.96 6.25 -23.13
CA VAL A 48 12.11 7.14 -23.24
C VAL A 48 11.67 8.55 -22.80
N VAL A 49 12.37 9.12 -21.82
CA VAL A 49 11.99 10.38 -21.16
C VAL A 49 13.20 11.29 -21.02
N ARG A 50 13.04 12.58 -21.33
CA ARG A 50 14.08 13.58 -21.07
C ARG A 50 14.15 13.95 -19.59
N PRO A 51 15.30 14.40 -19.06
CA PRO A 51 15.34 15.07 -17.76
C PRO A 51 14.33 16.24 -17.72
N GLY A 52 13.56 16.35 -16.64
CA GLY A 52 12.42 17.29 -16.53
C GLY A 52 11.14 16.83 -17.24
N GLY A 53 11.20 15.75 -18.02
CA GLY A 53 10.08 15.18 -18.77
C GLY A 53 9.09 14.40 -17.89
N LYS A 54 8.00 13.95 -18.50
CA LYS A 54 6.97 13.16 -17.80
C LYS A 54 7.07 11.68 -18.12
N LEU A 55 7.35 10.88 -17.09
CA LEU A 55 7.17 9.44 -17.10
C LEU A 55 5.68 9.14 -16.90
N VAL A 56 5.07 8.42 -17.84
CA VAL A 56 3.65 8.06 -17.81
C VAL A 56 3.54 6.56 -17.62
N ILE A 57 2.92 6.15 -16.53
CA ILE A 57 2.76 4.74 -16.14
C ILE A 57 1.27 4.43 -16.10
N ARG A 58 0.90 3.32 -16.74
CA ARG A 58 -0.44 2.74 -16.67
C ARG A 58 -0.38 1.46 -15.85
N GLN A 59 -1.30 1.30 -14.91
CA GLN A 59 -1.46 0.06 -14.15
C GLN A 59 -2.89 -0.44 -14.30
N ARG A 60 -3.02 -1.73 -14.59
CA ARG A 60 -4.27 -2.48 -14.46
C ARG A 60 -4.21 -3.26 -13.16
N LEU A 61 -5.17 -3.00 -12.29
CA LEU A 61 -5.23 -3.60 -10.97
C LEU A 61 -6.68 -3.94 -10.61
N ASP A 62 -6.84 -4.76 -9.59
CA ASP A 62 -8.12 -5.13 -9.01
C ASP A 62 -8.12 -4.78 -7.53
N TYR A 63 -9.06 -3.92 -7.12
CA TYR A 63 -9.28 -3.57 -5.72
C TYR A 63 -10.18 -4.63 -5.09
N LEU A 64 -9.56 -5.57 -4.38
CA LEU A 64 -10.24 -6.71 -3.76
C LEU A 64 -10.91 -6.33 -2.42
N ARG A 65 -10.36 -5.34 -1.72
CA ARG A 65 -10.79 -4.99 -0.35
C ARG A 65 -10.85 -3.47 -0.15
N ASN A 66 -11.76 -3.04 0.72
CA ASN A 66 -11.93 -1.64 1.09
C ASN A 66 -10.99 -1.27 2.25
N CYS A 67 -9.71 -1.10 1.94
CA CYS A 67 -8.67 -0.78 2.91
C CYS A 67 -8.00 0.55 2.58
N SER A 68 -7.41 1.20 3.59
CA SER A 68 -6.55 2.34 3.34
C SER A 68 -5.20 1.89 2.80
N ALA A 69 -4.51 2.79 2.09
CA ALA A 69 -3.15 2.54 1.64
C ALA A 69 -2.26 3.76 1.75
N TYR A 70 -1.00 3.46 1.92
CA TYR A 70 0.12 4.37 1.90
C TYR A 70 1.14 3.84 0.90
N VAL A 71 1.43 4.59 -0.17
CA VAL A 71 2.36 4.15 -1.21
C VAL A 71 3.55 5.08 -1.22
N ASP A 72 4.66 4.58 -0.68
CA ASP A 72 5.96 5.20 -0.84
C ASP A 72 6.51 4.89 -2.22
N HIS A 73 7.02 5.91 -2.88
CA HIS A 73 7.60 5.76 -4.20
C HIS A 73 8.77 6.69 -4.43
N ALA A 74 9.68 6.25 -5.29
CA ALA A 74 10.89 6.95 -5.61
C ALA A 74 11.30 6.69 -7.07
N LEU A 75 12.05 7.63 -7.62
CA LEU A 75 12.76 7.48 -8.88
C LEU A 75 14.24 7.28 -8.62
N PHE A 76 14.85 6.46 -9.47
CA PHE A 76 16.28 6.18 -9.51
C PHE A 76 16.81 6.40 -10.93
N ASP A 77 18.03 6.93 -11.03
CA ASP A 77 18.79 6.95 -12.29
C ASP A 77 19.89 5.88 -12.29
N ALA A 78 20.63 5.79 -13.41
CA ALA A 78 21.71 4.84 -13.59
C ALA A 78 22.91 5.09 -12.66
N TYR A 79 23.00 6.28 -12.04
CA TYR A 79 24.10 6.72 -11.19
C TYR A 79 23.70 6.71 -9.72
N THR A 80 22.65 5.98 -9.36
CA THR A 80 22.13 5.80 -7.99
C THR A 80 21.54 7.06 -7.35
N HIS A 81 21.32 8.13 -8.12
CA HIS A 81 20.55 9.26 -7.61
C HIS A 81 19.12 8.81 -7.32
N ARG A 82 18.65 9.14 -6.11
CA ARG A 82 17.33 8.78 -5.63
C ARG A 82 16.53 10.04 -5.32
N VAL A 83 15.34 10.14 -5.90
CA VAL A 83 14.37 11.18 -5.53
C VAL A 83 13.12 10.52 -4.98
N ILE A 84 12.78 10.85 -3.74
CA ILE A 84 11.55 10.40 -3.09
C ILE A 84 10.41 11.28 -3.58
N LEU A 85 9.37 10.64 -4.09
CA LEU A 85 8.19 11.31 -4.60
C LEU A 85 7.15 11.50 -3.48
N PRO A 86 6.20 12.45 -3.64
CA PRO A 86 5.13 12.64 -2.66
C PRO A 86 4.24 11.40 -2.54
N ALA A 87 4.31 10.73 -1.39
CA ALA A 87 3.60 9.48 -1.17
C ALA A 87 2.09 9.59 -1.44
N VAL A 88 1.54 8.55 -2.08
CA VAL A 88 0.11 8.46 -2.36
C VAL A 88 -0.61 7.89 -1.15
N ARG A 89 -1.59 8.61 -0.63
CA ARG A 89 -2.39 8.18 0.53
C ARG A 89 -3.87 8.16 0.19
N TYR A 90 -4.57 7.11 0.59
CA TYR A 90 -6.03 7.06 0.53
C TYR A 90 -6.62 6.25 1.67
N GLU A 91 -7.78 6.68 2.17
CA GLU A 91 -8.52 5.93 3.23
C GLU A 91 -9.29 4.73 2.67
N ARG A 92 -9.68 4.81 1.40
CA ARG A 92 -10.39 3.77 0.66
C ARG A 92 -10.05 3.85 -0.83
N PRO A 93 -10.19 2.76 -1.61
CA PRO A 93 -9.96 2.79 -3.04
C PRO A 93 -10.75 3.92 -3.71
N ALA A 94 -10.04 4.88 -4.30
CA ALA A 94 -10.65 6.11 -4.82
C ALA A 94 -11.70 5.86 -5.90
N GLN A 95 -11.58 4.75 -6.63
CA GLN A 95 -12.49 4.37 -7.72
C GLN A 95 -13.44 3.21 -7.33
N GLY A 96 -13.51 2.85 -6.03
CA GLY A 96 -14.26 1.70 -5.55
C GLY A 96 -13.58 0.35 -5.85
N LEU A 97 -14.26 -0.73 -5.48
CA LEU A 97 -13.76 -2.10 -5.65
C LEU A 97 -13.83 -2.58 -7.12
N GLY A 98 -13.13 -3.67 -7.39
CA GLY A 98 -13.10 -4.32 -8.69
C GLY A 98 -11.97 -3.83 -9.62
N PRO A 99 -12.02 -4.23 -10.89
CA PRO A 99 -10.96 -3.96 -11.86
C PRO A 99 -10.91 -2.47 -12.22
N ARG A 100 -9.71 -1.89 -12.13
CA ARG A 100 -9.44 -0.48 -12.47
C ARG A 100 -8.19 -0.37 -13.33
N THR A 101 -8.22 0.62 -14.21
CA THR A 101 -7.03 1.07 -14.93
C THR A 101 -6.69 2.46 -14.44
N ILE A 102 -5.53 2.61 -13.81
CA ILE A 102 -5.01 3.89 -13.37
C ILE A 102 -3.88 4.32 -14.30
N THR A 103 -3.84 5.59 -14.67
CA THR A 103 -2.72 6.19 -15.39
C THR A 103 -2.27 7.40 -14.61
N PHE A 104 -0.98 7.46 -14.30
CA PHE A 104 -0.40 8.56 -13.54
C PHE A 104 0.90 9.02 -14.20
N MET A 105 1.27 10.25 -13.87
CA MET A 105 2.43 10.92 -14.42
C MET A 105 3.38 11.28 -13.28
N VAL A 106 4.66 11.03 -13.50
CA VAL A 106 5.74 11.42 -12.60
C VAL A 106 6.73 12.27 -13.39
N THR A 107 7.12 13.41 -12.84
CA THR A 107 8.17 14.23 -13.44
C THR A 107 9.53 13.62 -13.13
N VAL A 108 10.33 13.35 -14.16
CA VAL A 108 11.72 12.91 -14.01
C VAL A 108 12.54 14.15 -13.62
N PRO A 109 13.35 14.10 -12.55
CA PRO A 109 14.18 15.23 -12.14
C PRO A 109 15.13 15.70 -13.25
N GLU A 110 15.48 16.99 -13.26
CA GLU A 110 16.36 17.55 -14.30
C GLU A 110 17.82 17.15 -14.11
N GLU A 111 18.20 16.85 -12.87
CA GLU A 111 19.52 16.43 -12.44
C GLU A 111 19.83 14.96 -12.77
N PHE A 112 18.84 14.19 -13.23
CA PHE A 112 19.02 12.79 -13.55
C PHE A 112 19.89 12.60 -14.80
N GLY A 113 20.89 11.73 -14.67
CA GLY A 113 21.79 11.42 -15.77
C GLY A 113 21.13 10.55 -16.85
N PRO A 114 21.63 10.58 -18.09
CA PRO A 114 21.17 9.68 -19.14
C PRO A 114 21.49 8.23 -18.80
N GLY A 115 20.58 7.31 -19.11
CA GLY A 115 20.73 5.89 -18.80
C GLY A 115 19.43 5.21 -18.42
N ALA A 116 19.55 4.01 -17.84
CA ALA A 116 18.40 3.31 -17.28
C ALA A 116 17.85 4.06 -16.05
N GLY A 117 16.55 4.31 -16.04
CA GLY A 117 15.81 4.83 -14.90
C GLY A 117 14.89 3.77 -14.32
N GLU A 118 14.69 3.80 -13.00
CA GLU A 118 13.77 2.91 -12.31
C GLU A 118 12.77 3.72 -11.47
N TYR A 119 11.49 3.40 -11.60
CA TYR A 119 10.43 3.84 -10.70
C TYR A 119 10.09 2.71 -9.74
N HIS A 120 10.11 3.03 -8.46
CA HIS A 120 9.98 2.10 -7.35
C HIS A 120 8.75 2.47 -6.55
N ALA A 121 7.81 1.55 -6.36
CA ALA A 121 6.61 1.77 -5.54
C ALA A 121 6.41 0.64 -4.52
N ALA A 122 6.43 0.99 -3.24
CA ALA A 122 6.25 0.10 -2.10
C ALA A 122 4.93 0.46 -1.38
N PRO A 123 3.84 -0.28 -1.64
CA PRO A 123 2.57 -0.01 -0.99
C PRO A 123 2.46 -0.74 0.36
N GLU A 124 1.93 -0.02 1.33
CA GLU A 124 1.46 -0.52 2.62
C GLU A 124 -0.06 -0.37 2.68
N TYR A 125 -0.74 -1.39 3.20
CA TYR A 125 -2.19 -1.40 3.33
C TYR A 125 -2.65 -1.65 4.76
N HIS A 126 -3.77 -1.04 5.12
CA HIS A 126 -4.38 -1.16 6.44
C HIS A 126 -5.89 -1.39 6.33
N CYS A 127 -6.34 -2.59 6.68
CA CYS A 127 -7.75 -3.01 6.67
C CYS A 127 -8.38 -3.02 8.08
N ASN A 128 -7.56 -3.00 9.14
CA ASN A 128 -8.01 -3.00 10.52
C ASN A 128 -7.06 -2.16 11.43
N PRO A 129 -7.45 -1.85 12.69
CA PRO A 129 -6.64 -1.04 13.59
C PRO A 129 -5.26 -1.61 13.89
N LEU A 130 -5.13 -2.93 14.00
CA LEU A 130 -3.82 -3.59 14.23
C LEU A 130 -2.87 -3.30 13.06
N GLN A 131 -3.36 -3.44 11.83
CA GLN A 131 -2.57 -3.18 10.63
C GLN A 131 -2.23 -1.71 10.47
N ARG A 132 -3.09 -0.79 10.94
CA ARG A 132 -2.85 0.66 10.90
C ARG A 132 -1.71 1.10 11.82
N HIS A 133 -1.55 0.45 12.97
CA HIS A 133 -0.65 0.93 14.02
C HIS A 133 0.60 0.07 14.22
N TYR A 134 0.54 -1.23 13.93
CA TYR A 134 1.61 -2.16 14.31
C TYR A 134 2.10 -3.01 13.15
N TRP A 135 1.20 -3.51 12.29
CA TRP A 135 1.59 -4.50 11.30
C TRP A 135 0.87 -4.35 9.95
N PRO A 136 1.27 -3.37 9.12
CA PRO A 136 0.69 -3.18 7.80
C PRO A 136 0.82 -4.43 6.93
N ILE A 137 -0.08 -4.56 5.95
CA ILE A 137 0.06 -5.53 4.88
C ILE A 137 0.97 -4.89 3.83
N THR A 138 2.09 -5.53 3.52
CA THR A 138 3.04 -5.09 2.50
C THR A 138 3.11 -6.12 1.37
N ARG A 139 3.66 -5.71 0.23
CA ARG A 139 3.98 -6.59 -0.89
C ARG A 139 5.34 -6.22 -1.48
N ALA A 140 5.84 -7.08 -2.37
CA ALA A 140 7.02 -6.77 -3.16
C ALA A 140 6.86 -5.42 -3.88
N GLN A 141 7.95 -4.67 -3.91
CA GLN A 141 8.02 -3.39 -4.58
C GLN A 141 7.74 -3.55 -6.07
N ASN A 142 6.88 -2.70 -6.62
CA ASN A 142 6.71 -2.62 -8.06
C ASN A 142 7.85 -1.79 -8.63
N VAL A 143 8.70 -2.41 -9.44
CA VAL A 143 9.84 -1.76 -10.10
C VAL A 143 9.55 -1.65 -11.59
N VAL A 144 9.60 -0.43 -12.10
CA VAL A 144 9.25 -0.09 -13.46
C VAL A 144 10.44 0.58 -14.11
N ARG A 145 10.93 0.00 -15.22
CA ARG A 145 12.14 0.48 -15.91
C ARG A 145 11.80 1.34 -17.11
N PHE A 146 12.60 2.38 -17.34
CA PHE A 146 12.51 3.29 -18.48
C PHE A 146 13.90 3.81 -18.85
N GLN A 147 14.00 4.54 -19.96
CA GLN A 147 15.24 5.14 -20.44
C GLN A 147 15.21 6.65 -20.28
N ILE A 148 16.29 7.23 -19.76
CA ILE A 148 16.51 8.67 -19.66
C ILE A 148 17.37 9.12 -20.84
N GLU A 149 16.87 10.06 -21.65
CA GLU A 149 17.60 10.64 -22.77
C GLU A 149 18.74 11.54 -22.29
N ARG A 150 19.74 11.70 -23.15
CA ARG A 150 20.75 12.74 -22.95
C ARG A 150 20.10 14.12 -23.09
N ARG A 151 20.42 15.03 -22.18
CA ARG A 151 20.07 16.45 -22.35
C ARG A 151 20.66 16.94 -23.68
N PRO A 152 19.87 17.62 -24.53
CA PRO A 152 20.40 18.24 -25.75
C PRO A 152 21.46 19.28 -25.42
#